data_AF-A0A2E4YP34-F1
#
_entry.id   AF-A0A2E4YP34-F1
#
_cell.length_a   1.000
_cell.length_b   1.000
_cell.length_c   1.000
_cell.angle_alpha   90.00
_cell.angle_beta   90.00
_cell.angle_gamma   90.00
#
_symmetry.space_group_name_H-M   'P 1'
#
loop_
_entity.id
_entity.type
_entity.pdbx_description
1 polymer ?
#
loop_
_entity_poly.entity_id
_entity_poly.type
_entity_poly.pdbx_seq_one_letter_code
_entity_poly.pdbx_strand_id
1 'polypeptide(L)'
;MKTLKLILCFSLAIVFSACEDKPLETIYSDIDGQEYYKDMSSEMNVRKATRLILENKQEQVPNDIILSIADSLITDNKKWKIMYFDAFSQVIYRLNDRERAIVSPALFAFFIRNPIEYKSKIDQLSHNKSDILLEIISNQVSESLVDDQITINSIINLTFSYCKDCTQQELDFIVSYVQLAEKLIVE
;
A
#
# COMPACT_ATOMS: atom_id res chain seq x y z
N MET A 1 -41.52 -24.35 -67.63
CA MET A 1 -40.18 -23.77 -67.38
C MET A 1 -40.09 -23.41 -65.91
N LYS A 2 -39.11 -23.98 -65.20
CA LYS A 2 -38.96 -23.90 -63.74
C LYS A 2 -38.39 -22.54 -63.33
N THR A 3 -39.02 -21.92 -62.34
CA THR A 3 -38.54 -20.77 -61.57
C THR A 3 -37.49 -21.22 -60.55
N LEU A 4 -36.32 -20.58 -60.51
CA LEU A 4 -35.38 -20.73 -59.39
C LEU A 4 -34.35 -19.57 -59.31
N LYS A 5 -34.41 -18.84 -58.19
CA LYS A 5 -33.34 -18.11 -57.46
C LYS A 5 -32.50 -17.04 -58.18
N LEU A 6 -32.55 -15.80 -57.67
CA LEU A 6 -31.52 -15.31 -56.74
C LEU A 6 -32.03 -14.10 -55.95
N ILE A 7 -31.91 -14.20 -54.63
CA ILE A 7 -32.18 -13.18 -53.62
C ILE A 7 -30.87 -12.46 -53.32
N LEU A 8 -30.97 -11.23 -52.79
CA LEU A 8 -29.97 -10.48 -52.02
C LEU A 8 -28.92 -9.72 -52.83
N CYS A 9 -29.06 -8.39 -52.88
CA CYS A 9 -28.00 -7.46 -52.49
C CYS A 9 -28.48 -5.99 -52.62
N PHE A 10 -28.05 -5.16 -51.67
CA PHE A 10 -28.23 -3.70 -51.59
C PHE A 10 -29.51 -3.14 -50.96
N SER A 11 -29.87 -3.67 -49.78
CA SER A 11 -30.43 -2.85 -48.70
C SER A 11 -29.42 -2.78 -47.55
N LEU A 12 -28.30 -2.08 -47.76
CA LEU A 12 -27.34 -1.73 -46.70
C LEU A 12 -26.60 -0.43 -47.04
N ALA A 13 -27.35 0.59 -47.43
CA ALA A 13 -26.91 1.97 -47.33
C ALA A 13 -27.81 2.61 -46.28
N ILE A 14 -27.22 3.36 -45.34
CA ILE A 14 -27.85 4.00 -44.17
C ILE A 14 -27.81 3.14 -42.88
N VAL A 15 -26.59 2.81 -42.42
CA VAL A 15 -26.24 2.84 -40.99
C VAL A 15 -24.84 3.47 -40.87
N PHE A 16 -24.72 4.74 -41.27
CA PHE A 16 -23.64 5.62 -40.84
C PHE A 16 -24.28 6.81 -40.14
N SER A 17 -24.99 6.53 -39.05
CA SER A 17 -25.50 7.55 -38.15
C SER A 17 -24.58 7.62 -36.94
N ALA A 18 -23.85 8.73 -36.86
CA ALA A 18 -23.28 9.31 -35.64
C ALA A 18 -22.32 8.42 -34.84
N CYS A 19 -21.06 8.35 -35.28
CA CYS A 19 -19.97 8.34 -34.31
C CYS A 19 -19.71 9.83 -33.99
N GLU A 20 -20.25 10.32 -32.88
CA GLU A 20 -19.70 11.54 -32.29
C GLU A 20 -18.23 11.22 -31.97
N ASP A 21 -17.30 11.97 -32.56
CA ASP A 21 -15.91 12.02 -32.13
C ASP A 21 -15.88 12.58 -30.71
N LYS A 22 -16.19 11.73 -29.73
CA LYS A 22 -15.84 12.01 -28.35
C LYS A 22 -14.31 12.16 -28.34
N PRO A 23 -13.76 13.25 -27.78
CA PRO A 23 -12.33 13.37 -27.63
C PRO A 23 -11.86 12.09 -26.92
N LEU A 24 -10.86 11.42 -27.50
CA LEU A 24 -10.20 10.28 -26.86
C LEU A 24 -9.94 10.66 -25.41
N GLU A 25 -10.57 9.94 -24.48
CA GLU A 25 -10.20 10.02 -23.07
C GLU A 25 -8.74 9.60 -23.00
N THR A 26 -7.85 10.59 -22.92
CA THR A 26 -6.44 10.37 -22.69
C THR A 26 -6.32 9.70 -21.32
N ILE A 27 -6.11 8.38 -21.32
CA ILE A 27 -5.75 7.64 -20.12
C ILE A 27 -4.31 8.05 -19.79
N TYR A 28 -4.16 9.05 -18.92
CA TYR A 28 -2.88 9.33 -18.29
C TYR A 28 -2.59 8.21 -17.29
N SER A 29 -1.64 7.35 -17.61
CA SER A 29 -1.10 6.40 -16.64
C SER A 29 0.04 7.07 -15.87
N ASP A 30 -0.08 7.14 -14.54
CA ASP A 30 1.02 7.54 -13.65
C ASP A 30 2.16 6.49 -13.59
N ILE A 31 2.05 5.43 -14.39
CA ILE A 31 3.01 4.35 -14.52
C ILE A 31 3.87 4.61 -15.75
N ASP A 32 5.16 4.80 -15.52
CA ASP A 32 6.15 4.72 -16.59
C ASP A 32 6.21 3.27 -17.09
N GLY A 33 5.72 3.04 -18.31
CA GLY A 33 5.66 1.72 -18.92
C GLY A 33 7.03 1.04 -19.07
N GLN A 34 8.11 1.82 -19.24
CA GLN A 34 9.47 1.26 -19.29
C GLN A 34 9.94 0.82 -17.91
N GLU A 35 9.69 1.62 -16.86
CA GLU A 35 9.99 1.24 -15.48
C GLU A 35 9.20 -0.02 -15.09
N TYR A 36 7.91 -0.06 -15.40
CA TYR A 36 7.07 -1.22 -15.14
C TYR A 36 7.56 -2.48 -15.85
N TYR A 37 7.85 -2.39 -17.15
CA TYR A 37 8.37 -3.53 -17.90
C TYR A 37 9.70 -4.02 -17.33
N LYS A 38 10.60 -3.11 -16.94
CA LYS A 38 11.87 -3.44 -16.31
C LYS A 38 11.66 -4.17 -14.97
N ASP A 39 10.77 -3.68 -14.12
CA ASP A 39 10.45 -4.32 -12.85
C ASP A 39 9.91 -5.74 -13.10
N MET A 40 8.92 -5.89 -14.00
CA MET A 40 8.25 -7.17 -14.23
C MET A 40 9.10 -8.21 -14.96
N SER A 41 10.02 -7.78 -15.83
CA SER A 41 10.94 -8.67 -16.56
C SER A 41 12.13 -9.13 -15.72
N SER A 42 12.40 -8.48 -14.58
CA SER A 42 13.49 -8.85 -13.68
C SER A 42 13.23 -10.15 -12.91
N GLU A 43 14.28 -10.74 -12.33
CA GLU A 43 14.15 -11.78 -11.31
C GLU A 43 13.34 -11.28 -10.10
N MET A 44 12.83 -12.20 -9.27
CA MET A 44 12.03 -11.81 -8.10
C MET A 44 12.83 -10.88 -7.18
N ASN A 45 12.30 -9.68 -6.96
CA ASN A 45 12.84 -8.67 -6.07
C ASN A 45 11.70 -7.82 -5.49
N VAL A 46 12.05 -6.91 -4.58
CA VAL A 46 11.08 -6.04 -3.89
C VAL A 46 10.16 -5.28 -4.85
N ARG A 47 10.70 -4.69 -5.93
CA ARG A 47 9.89 -3.92 -6.88
C ARG A 47 8.90 -4.81 -7.62
N LYS A 48 9.37 -5.92 -8.17
CA LYS A 48 8.51 -6.90 -8.86
C LYS A 48 7.44 -7.47 -7.93
N ALA A 49 7.83 -7.86 -6.72
CA ALA A 49 6.90 -8.38 -5.71
C ALA A 49 5.85 -7.36 -5.31
N THR A 50 6.24 -6.10 -5.12
CA THR A 50 5.32 -4.98 -4.84
C THR A 50 4.29 -4.84 -5.95
N ARG A 51 4.73 -4.85 -7.22
CA ARG A 51 3.81 -4.81 -8.38
C ARG A 51 2.86 -5.99 -8.38
N LEU A 52 3.38 -7.22 -8.20
CA LEU A 52 2.56 -8.43 -8.17
C LEU A 52 1.49 -8.37 -7.07
N ILE A 53 1.84 -7.94 -5.86
CA ILE A 53 0.88 -7.80 -4.77
C ILE A 53 -0.19 -6.77 -5.11
N LEU A 54 0.19 -5.59 -5.60
CA LEU A 54 -0.77 -4.54 -5.97
C LEU A 54 -1.67 -4.95 -7.14
N GLU A 55 -1.24 -5.90 -7.97
CA GLU A 55 -2.03 -6.53 -9.03
C GLU A 55 -2.85 -7.74 -8.57
N ASN A 56 -2.94 -7.99 -7.25
CA ASN A 56 -3.62 -9.14 -6.65
C ASN A 56 -3.03 -10.51 -7.07
N LYS A 57 -1.73 -10.55 -7.34
CA LYS A 57 -0.94 -11.76 -7.66
C LYS A 57 0.01 -12.14 -6.51
N GLN A 58 -0.41 -11.86 -5.27
CA GLN A 58 0.44 -12.05 -4.09
C GLN A 58 0.89 -13.50 -3.87
N GLU A 59 0.17 -14.50 -4.40
CA GLU A 59 0.52 -15.91 -4.34
C GLU A 59 1.86 -16.24 -5.00
N GLN A 60 2.33 -15.39 -5.92
CA GLN A 60 3.61 -15.53 -6.60
C GLN A 60 4.78 -14.96 -5.80
N VAL A 61 4.51 -14.31 -4.67
CA VAL A 61 5.52 -13.63 -3.85
C VAL A 61 5.91 -14.50 -2.64
N PRO A 62 7.18 -14.92 -2.53
CA PRO A 62 7.71 -15.61 -1.37
C PRO A 62 7.68 -14.76 -0.09
N ASN A 63 7.56 -15.38 1.09
CA ASN A 63 7.47 -14.66 2.37
C ASN A 63 8.75 -13.86 2.70
N ASP A 64 9.94 -14.38 2.39
CA ASP A 64 11.22 -13.69 2.58
C ASP A 64 11.29 -12.36 1.80
N ILE A 65 10.68 -12.32 0.62
CA ILE A 65 10.55 -11.09 -0.16
C ILE A 65 9.56 -10.11 0.49
N ILE A 66 8.52 -10.59 1.18
CA ILE A 66 7.60 -9.71 1.95
C ILE A 66 8.35 -8.99 3.07
N LEU A 67 9.25 -9.69 3.77
CA LEU A 67 10.12 -9.05 4.78
C LEU A 67 10.98 -7.95 4.14
N SER A 68 11.53 -8.22 2.94
CA SER A 68 12.31 -7.24 2.18
C SER A 68 11.49 -6.03 1.70
N ILE A 69 10.17 -6.19 1.48
CA ILE A 69 9.26 -5.07 1.21
C ILE A 69 9.13 -4.19 2.45
N ALA A 70 8.99 -4.78 3.63
CA ALA A 70 8.93 -4.02 4.88
C ALA A 70 10.21 -3.20 5.11
N ASP A 71 11.39 -3.81 4.92
CA ASP A 71 12.67 -3.10 5.00
C ASP A 71 12.74 -1.91 4.04
N SER A 72 12.09 -2.02 2.89
CA SER A 72 12.09 -0.97 1.86
C SER A 72 11.21 0.24 2.20
N LEU A 73 10.42 0.19 3.29
CA LEU A 73 9.62 1.31 3.78
C LEU A 73 10.47 2.52 4.21
N ILE A 74 11.77 2.32 4.47
CA ILE A 74 12.68 3.41 4.87
C ILE A 74 13.26 4.19 3.67
N THR A 75 12.93 3.81 2.43
CA THR A 75 13.46 4.46 1.22
C THR A 75 13.11 5.96 1.15
N ASP A 76 13.98 6.79 0.57
CA ASP A 76 13.69 8.20 0.33
C ASP A 76 12.80 8.44 -0.89
N ASN A 77 12.62 7.43 -1.76
CA ASN A 77 11.75 7.57 -2.91
C ASN A 77 10.28 7.56 -2.48
N LYS A 78 9.65 8.75 -2.42
CA LYS A 78 8.27 8.92 -1.94
C LYS A 78 7.28 8.00 -2.66
N LYS A 79 7.32 7.92 -4.00
CA LYS A 79 6.41 7.07 -4.79
C LYS A 79 6.55 5.61 -4.38
N TRP A 80 7.76 5.08 -4.38
CA TRP A 80 8.02 3.69 -4.05
C TRP A 80 7.72 3.37 -2.59
N LYS A 81 8.02 4.29 -1.66
CA LYS A 81 7.70 4.14 -0.24
C LYS A 81 6.21 3.86 -0.02
N ILE A 82 5.34 4.63 -0.68
CA ILE A 82 3.89 4.45 -0.59
C ILE A 82 3.46 3.12 -1.19
N MET A 83 4.00 2.78 -2.37
CA MET A 83 3.70 1.51 -3.03
C MET A 83 4.13 0.31 -2.18
N TYR A 84 5.26 0.38 -1.49
CA TYR A 84 5.72 -0.65 -0.57
C TYR A 84 4.79 -0.82 0.61
N PHE A 85 4.31 0.29 1.21
CA PHE A 85 3.32 0.22 2.28
C PHE A 85 2.00 -0.42 1.81
N ASP A 86 1.50 0.02 0.66
CA ASP A 86 0.26 -0.51 0.08
C ASP A 86 0.36 -2.00 -0.21
N ALA A 87 1.48 -2.46 -0.78
CA ALA A 87 1.72 -3.88 -0.99
C ALA A 87 1.85 -4.63 0.34
N PHE A 88 2.69 -4.15 1.25
CA PHE A 88 2.95 -4.80 2.54
C PHE A 88 1.66 -4.99 3.36
N SER A 89 0.84 -3.95 3.48
CA SER A 89 -0.44 -4.02 4.19
C SER A 89 -1.44 -4.99 3.56
N GLN A 90 -1.37 -5.23 2.25
CA GLN A 90 -2.21 -6.23 1.59
C GLN A 90 -1.87 -7.66 1.98
N VAL A 91 -0.61 -7.94 2.29
CA VAL A 91 -0.12 -9.30 2.60
C VAL A 91 0.24 -9.50 4.06
N ILE A 92 -0.03 -8.52 4.92
CA ILE A 92 0.39 -8.54 6.33
C ILE A 92 -0.13 -9.77 7.11
N TYR A 93 -1.30 -10.29 6.75
CA TYR A 93 -1.89 -11.48 7.35
C TYR A 93 -1.09 -12.77 7.11
N ARG A 94 -0.15 -12.77 6.14
CA ARG A 94 0.70 -13.92 5.83
C ARG A 94 1.86 -14.07 6.81
N LEU A 95 2.15 -13.03 7.60
CA LEU A 95 3.26 -13.04 8.54
C LEU A 95 2.85 -13.71 9.83
N ASN A 96 3.67 -14.67 10.28
CA ASN A 96 3.59 -15.23 11.63
C ASN A 96 4.22 -14.27 12.65
N ASP A 97 4.04 -14.56 13.94
CA ASP A 97 4.49 -13.69 15.05
C ASP A 97 5.99 -13.36 15.00
N ARG A 98 6.82 -14.33 14.60
CA ARG A 98 8.27 -14.11 14.46
C ARG A 98 8.58 -13.16 13.31
N GLU A 99 7.92 -13.34 12.17
CA GLU A 99 8.06 -12.45 11.01
C GLU A 99 7.54 -11.04 11.32
N ARG A 100 6.46 -10.92 12.08
CA ARG A 100 5.90 -9.64 12.57
C ARG A 100 6.87 -8.90 13.47
N ALA A 101 7.57 -9.60 14.37
CA ALA A 101 8.62 -9.01 15.19
C ALA A 101 9.82 -8.54 14.34
N ILE A 102 10.16 -9.25 13.26
CA ILE A 102 11.27 -8.84 12.37
C ILE A 102 10.95 -7.52 11.64
N VAL A 103 9.70 -7.33 11.20
CA VAL A 103 9.30 -6.15 10.41
C VAL A 103 8.88 -4.95 11.26
N SER A 104 8.71 -5.12 12.58
CA SER A 104 8.25 -4.06 13.48
C SER A 104 9.14 -2.80 13.47
N PRO A 105 10.48 -2.86 13.38
CA PRO A 105 11.30 -1.65 13.39
C PRO A 105 11.09 -0.80 12.13
N ALA A 106 10.96 -1.46 10.97
CA ALA A 106 10.78 -0.78 9.70
C ALA A 106 9.38 -0.13 9.60
N LEU A 107 8.33 -0.84 10.02
CA LEU A 107 6.98 -0.30 10.07
C LEU A 107 6.87 0.88 11.06
N PHE A 108 7.48 0.74 12.24
CA PHE A 108 7.52 1.81 13.24
C PHE A 108 8.27 3.03 12.72
N ALA A 109 9.44 2.85 12.10
CA ALA A 109 10.18 3.94 11.49
C ALA A 109 9.36 4.64 10.38
N PHE A 110 8.60 3.89 9.60
CA PHE A 110 7.68 4.46 8.62
C PHE A 110 6.58 5.30 9.30
N PHE A 111 5.94 4.79 10.35
CA PHE A 111 4.93 5.52 11.12
C PHE A 111 5.49 6.83 11.70
N ILE A 112 6.62 6.76 12.43
CA ILE A 112 7.24 7.93 13.08
C ILE A 112 7.58 9.03 12.06
N ARG A 113 8.14 8.64 10.90
CA ARG A 113 8.63 9.59 9.90
C ARG A 113 7.56 10.08 8.94
N ASN A 114 6.43 9.39 8.84
CA ASN A 114 5.36 9.71 7.87
C ASN A 114 3.97 9.56 8.54
N PRO A 115 3.70 10.19 9.69
CA PRO A 115 2.53 9.87 10.50
C PRO A 115 1.19 10.16 9.81
N ILE A 116 1.12 11.22 9.00
CA ILE A 116 -0.10 11.59 8.27
C ILE A 116 -0.39 10.65 7.12
N GLU A 117 0.67 10.26 6.40
CA GLU A 117 0.55 9.28 5.34
C GLU A 117 0.13 7.93 5.92
N TYR A 118 0.75 7.50 7.03
CA TYR A 118 0.35 6.30 7.75
C TYR A 118 -1.13 6.35 8.15
N LYS A 119 -1.59 7.45 8.76
CA LYS A 119 -3.01 7.67 9.09
C LYS A 119 -3.90 7.47 7.87
N SER A 120 -3.58 8.18 6.77
CA SER A 120 -4.39 8.13 5.54
C SER A 120 -4.50 6.72 4.99
N LYS A 121 -3.44 5.92 5.10
CA LYS A 121 -3.45 4.52 4.66
C LYS A 121 -4.24 3.62 5.61
N ILE A 122 -4.06 3.74 6.92
CA ILE A 122 -4.83 2.98 7.90
C ILE A 122 -6.34 3.22 7.74
N ASP A 123 -6.76 4.47 7.48
CA ASP A 123 -8.17 4.85 7.26
C ASP A 123 -8.80 4.14 6.04
N GLN A 124 -7.98 3.64 5.11
CA GLN A 124 -8.43 2.94 3.89
C GLN A 124 -8.39 1.41 4.03
N LEU A 125 -7.80 0.88 5.08
CA LEU A 125 -7.66 -0.56 5.31
C LEU A 125 -8.88 -1.15 6.02
N SER A 126 -9.09 -2.46 5.85
CA SER A 126 -10.05 -3.18 6.67
C SER A 126 -9.57 -3.26 8.12
N HIS A 127 -10.50 -3.31 9.07
CA HIS A 127 -10.19 -3.41 10.51
C HIS A 127 -9.14 -4.50 10.80
N ASN A 128 -9.32 -5.72 10.29
CA ASN A 128 -8.35 -6.80 10.50
C ASN A 128 -6.92 -6.47 10.06
N LYS A 129 -6.73 -5.72 8.96
CA LYS A 129 -5.39 -5.33 8.49
C LYS A 129 -4.81 -4.22 9.37
N SER A 130 -5.64 -3.24 9.72
CA SER A 130 -5.28 -2.15 10.62
C SER A 130 -4.90 -2.65 12.02
N ASP A 131 -5.61 -3.65 12.53
CA ASP A 131 -5.35 -4.27 13.83
C ASP A 131 -4.01 -5.01 13.83
N ILE A 132 -3.69 -5.77 12.78
CA ILE A 132 -2.38 -6.44 12.66
C ILE A 132 -1.24 -5.40 12.59
N LEU A 133 -1.43 -4.29 11.86
CA LEU A 133 -0.42 -3.23 11.81
C LEU A 133 -0.23 -2.57 13.18
N LEU A 134 -1.32 -2.34 13.91
CA LEU A 134 -1.28 -1.81 15.27
C LEU A 134 -0.58 -2.77 16.25
N GLU A 135 -0.83 -4.08 16.14
CA GLU A 135 -0.13 -5.12 16.91
C GLU A 135 1.39 -5.09 16.65
N ILE A 136 1.80 -4.97 15.38
CA ILE A 136 3.22 -4.86 15.01
C ILE A 136 3.85 -3.58 15.58
N ILE A 137 3.15 -2.45 15.53
CA ILE A 137 3.60 -1.20 16.14
C ILE A 137 3.69 -1.34 17.67
N SER A 138 2.73 -2.01 18.30
CA SER A 138 2.73 -2.30 19.74
C SER A 138 3.96 -3.08 20.16
N ASN A 139 4.36 -4.10 19.39
CA ASN A 139 5.60 -4.85 19.65
C ASN A 139 6.82 -3.91 19.68
N GLN A 140 6.95 -3.00 18.70
CA GLN A 140 8.09 -2.08 18.69
C GLN A 140 8.03 -1.04 19.81
N VAL A 141 6.84 -0.57 20.17
CA VAL A 141 6.67 0.33 21.33
C VAL A 141 7.13 -0.37 22.59
N SER A 142 6.69 -1.61 22.82
CA SER A 142 7.11 -2.43 23.96
C SER A 142 8.62 -2.57 24.05
N GLU A 143 9.26 -2.97 22.95
CA GLU A 143 10.72 -3.10 22.88
C GLU A 143 11.44 -1.78 23.17
N SER A 144 10.89 -0.66 22.69
CA SER A 144 11.49 0.65 22.90
C SER A 144 11.42 1.09 24.37
N LEU A 145 10.35 0.74 25.08
CA LEU A 145 10.13 1.10 26.49
C LEU A 145 10.96 0.25 27.47
N VAL A 146 11.61 -0.82 27.02
CA VAL A 146 12.57 -1.58 27.84
C VAL A 146 13.78 -0.70 28.21
N ASP A 147 14.12 0.27 27.37
CA ASP A 147 15.08 1.32 27.71
C ASP A 147 14.38 2.41 28.52
N ASP A 148 14.70 2.52 29.82
CA ASP A 148 14.14 3.51 30.75
C ASP A 148 14.30 4.98 30.28
N GLN A 149 15.12 5.24 29.27
CA GLN A 149 15.27 6.58 28.66
C GLN A 149 14.17 6.91 27.65
N ILE A 150 13.52 5.89 27.07
CA ILE A 150 12.45 6.07 26.09
C ILE A 150 11.11 5.98 26.81
N THR A 151 10.30 7.03 26.68
CA THR A 151 8.94 7.06 27.20
C THR A 151 7.94 7.13 26.05
N ILE A 152 6.68 6.82 26.32
CA ILE A 152 5.58 7.06 25.37
C ILE A 152 5.55 8.51 24.88
N ASN A 153 5.78 9.46 25.80
CA ASN A 153 5.87 10.88 25.43
C ASN A 153 7.06 11.16 24.51
N SER A 154 8.18 10.46 24.69
CA SER A 154 9.34 10.57 23.79
C SER A 154 8.97 10.10 22.37
N ILE A 155 8.23 9.00 22.24
CA ILE A 155 7.75 8.47 20.95
C ILE A 155 6.77 9.45 20.29
N ILE A 156 5.79 9.95 21.04
CA ILE A 156 4.81 10.94 20.57
C ILE A 156 5.52 12.21 20.08
N ASN A 157 6.42 12.78 20.90
CA ASN A 157 7.14 14.00 20.58
C ASN A 157 8.06 13.82 19.37
N LEU A 158 8.71 12.66 19.23
CA LEU A 158 9.50 12.33 18.05
C LEU A 158 8.61 12.28 16.80
N THR A 159 7.44 11.64 16.89
CA THR A 159 6.48 11.58 15.77
C THR A 159 5.99 12.98 15.38
N PHE A 160 5.67 13.84 16.36
CA PHE A 160 5.30 15.23 16.12
C PHE A 160 6.38 16.01 15.37
N SER A 161 7.66 15.76 15.65
CA SER A 161 8.77 16.44 14.95
C SER A 161 8.79 16.20 13.43
N TYR A 162 8.19 15.09 12.97
CA TYR A 162 8.03 14.76 11.55
C TYR A 162 6.68 15.22 10.96
N CYS A 163 5.79 15.76 11.80
CA CYS A 163 4.46 16.22 11.44
C CYS A 163 4.46 17.75 11.25
N LYS A 164 4.95 18.23 10.10
CA LYS A 164 4.94 19.67 9.78
C LYS A 164 3.53 20.10 9.39
N ASP A 165 3.06 21.19 9.98
CA ASP A 165 1.76 21.82 9.68
C ASP A 165 0.53 20.93 9.92
N CYS A 166 0.64 19.97 10.85
CA CYS A 166 -0.45 19.07 11.19
C CYS A 166 -1.60 19.79 11.92
N THR A 167 -2.82 19.40 11.58
CA THR A 167 -4.05 19.82 12.25
C THR A 167 -4.14 19.20 13.64
N GLN A 168 -4.99 19.77 14.50
CA GLN A 168 -5.23 19.20 15.83
C GLN A 168 -5.73 17.75 15.74
N GLN A 169 -6.60 17.43 14.78
CA GLN A 169 -7.12 16.08 14.59
C GLN A 169 -6.01 15.06 14.25
N GLU A 170 -5.00 15.49 13.49
CA GLU A 170 -3.86 14.66 13.14
C GLU A 170 -2.91 14.44 14.33
N LEU A 171 -2.72 15.48 15.16
CA LEU A 171 -1.98 15.34 16.42
C LEU A 171 -2.70 14.40 17.39
N ASP A 172 -4.02 14.52 17.50
CA ASP A 172 -4.85 13.65 18.33
C ASP A 172 -4.80 12.20 17.85
N PHE A 173 -4.75 11.98 16.53
CA PHE A 173 -4.53 10.65 15.96
C PHE A 173 -3.19 10.05 16.42
N ILE A 174 -2.09 10.79 16.30
CA ILE A 174 -0.76 10.30 16.69
C ILE A 174 -0.75 9.91 18.17
N VAL A 175 -1.27 10.77 19.04
CA VAL A 175 -1.36 10.51 20.49
C VAL A 175 -2.19 9.26 20.76
N SER A 176 -3.38 9.20 20.18
CA SER A 176 -4.32 8.09 20.40
C SER A 176 -3.76 6.77 19.88
N TYR A 177 -3.08 6.79 18.73
CA TYR A 177 -2.51 5.59 18.12
C TYR A 177 -1.35 5.03 18.92
N VAL A 178 -0.42 5.88 19.39
CA VAL A 178 0.71 5.44 20.24
C VAL A 178 0.20 4.92 21.59
N GLN A 179 -0.75 5.61 22.22
CA GLN A 179 -1.34 5.17 23.50
C GLN A 179 -2.14 3.86 23.35
N LEU A 180 -2.80 3.67 22.21
CA LEU A 180 -3.49 2.42 21.92
C LEU A 180 -2.49 1.27 21.72
N ALA A 181 -1.40 1.52 21.00
CA ALA A 181 -0.32 0.56 20.83
C ALA A 181 0.33 0.18 22.18
N GLU A 182 0.51 1.14 23.10
CA GLU A 182 0.98 0.87 24.46
C GLU A 182 0.04 -0.04 25.24
N LYS A 183 -1.27 0.24 25.21
CA LYS A 183 -2.26 -0.52 25.99
C LYS A 183 -2.34 -1.99 25.59
N LEU A 184 -2.13 -2.31 24.32
CA LEU A 184 -2.07 -3.69 23.83
C LEU A 184 -0.92 -4.52 24.44
N ILE A 185 0.08 -3.88 25.04
CA ILE A 185 1.17 -4.56 25.75
C ILE A 185 0.71 -5.08 27.12
N VAL A 186 -0.30 -4.43 27.71
CA VAL A 186 -0.73 -4.64 29.11
C VAL A 186 -1.87 -5.67 29.22
N GLU A 187 -2.47 -6.07 28.10
CA GLU A 187 -3.51 -7.11 28.01
C GLU A 187 -2.93 -8.49 27.64
#